data_AF-A0A955WM86-F1
#
_entry.id   AF-A0A955WM86-F1
#
_cell.length_a   1.000
_cell.length_b   1.000
_cell.length_c   1.000
_cell.angle_alpha   90.00
_cell.angle_beta   90.00
_cell.angle_gamma   90.00
#
_symmetry.space_group_name_H-M   'P 1'
#
loop_
_entity.id
_entity.type
_entity.pdbx_description
1 polymer ?
#
loop_
_entity_poly.entity_id
_entity_poly.type
_entity_poly.pdbx_seq_one_letter_code
_entity_poly.pdbx_strand_id
1 'polypeptide(L)'
;TWLVEVFHPEVAVGQKISFAVKNALLDRGLHASDRAPALAAGDIEVIGAVEPERAYPLVCARYAAAGSLRPDDALMAVVLRDPRETMLHVGVCADGRWRWLR
;
A
#
# COMPACT_ATOMS: atom_id res chain seq x y z
N THR A 1 -13.83 0.29 2.53
CA THR A 1 -13.39 0.20 1.12
C THR A 1 -11.91 -0.07 1.05
N TRP A 2 -11.46 -0.88 0.10
CA TRP A 2 -10.05 -1.22 -0.07
C TRP A 2 -9.37 -0.28 -1.07
N LEU A 3 -8.22 0.25 -0.68
CA LEU A 3 -7.29 0.95 -1.56
C LEU A 3 -6.09 0.03 -1.78
N VAL A 4 -5.47 0.13 -2.96
CA VAL A 4 -4.33 -0.72 -3.35
C VAL A 4 -3.22 0.16 -3.88
N GLU A 5 -2.07 0.13 -3.21
CA GLU A 5 -0.83 0.73 -3.69
C GLU A 5 0.17 -0.38 -4.02
N VAL A 6 0.90 -0.18 -5.12
CA VAL A 6 1.95 -1.12 -5.54
C VAL A 6 3.24 -0.36 -5.78
N PHE A 7 4.28 -0.75 -5.05
CA PHE A 7 5.63 -0.19 -5.17
C PHE A 7 6.52 -1.22 -5.88
N HIS A 8 6.70 -1.02 -7.18
CA HIS A 8 7.50 -1.87 -8.05
C HIS A 8 8.37 -1.00 -8.97
N PRO A 9 9.65 -1.34 -9.21
CA PRO A 9 10.54 -0.52 -10.04
C PRO A 9 10.04 -0.37 -11.50
N GLU A 10 9.42 -1.42 -12.04
CA GLU A 10 8.76 -1.35 -13.34
C GLU A 10 7.27 -0.97 -13.21
N VAL A 11 6.91 0.20 -13.72
CA VAL A 11 5.54 0.74 -13.65
C VAL A 11 4.52 -0.19 -14.29
N ALA A 12 4.83 -0.79 -15.45
CA ALA A 12 3.91 -1.69 -16.14
C ALA A 12 3.58 -2.95 -15.32
N VAL A 13 4.56 -3.46 -14.56
CA VAL A 13 4.36 -4.59 -13.65
C VAL A 13 3.53 -4.14 -12.44
N GLY A 14 3.86 -2.99 -11.85
CA GLY A 14 3.10 -2.42 -10.73
C GLY A 14 1.61 -2.23 -11.06
N GLN A 15 1.30 -1.73 -12.26
CA GLN A 15 -0.08 -1.58 -12.75
C GLN A 15 -0.80 -2.93 -12.89
N LYS A 16 -0.14 -3.95 -13.44
CA LYS A 16 -0.70 -5.31 -13.55
C LYS A 16 -1.01 -5.90 -12.19
N ILE A 17 -0.10 -5.76 -11.22
CA ILE A 17 -0.29 -6.22 -9.84
C ILE A 17 -1.47 -5.48 -9.20
N SER A 18 -1.53 -4.15 -9.33
CA SER A 18 -2.62 -3.34 -8.76
C SER A 18 -3.98 -3.78 -9.31
N PHE A 19 -4.07 -3.95 -10.63
CA PHE A 19 -5.27 -4.45 -11.30
C PHE A 19 -5.66 -5.84 -10.82
N ALA A 20 -4.71 -6.78 -10.75
CA ALA A 20 -4.96 -8.15 -10.29
C ALA A 20 -5.47 -8.20 -8.84
N VAL A 21 -4.87 -7.42 -7.94
CA VAL A 21 -5.28 -7.35 -6.52
C VAL A 21 -6.68 -6.75 -6.39
N LYS A 22 -6.98 -5.65 -7.08
CA LYS A 22 -8.31 -5.03 -7.06
C LYS A 22 -9.39 -6.01 -7.56
N ASN A 23 -9.14 -6.71 -8.66
CA ASN A 23 -10.08 -7.73 -9.15
C ASN A 23 -10.25 -8.88 -8.15
N ALA A 24 -9.16 -9.35 -7.54
CA ALA A 24 -9.24 -10.41 -6.53
C ALA A 24 -10.03 -9.99 -5.28
N LEU A 25 -10.06 -8.71 -4.94
CA LEU A 25 -10.92 -8.15 -3.90
C LEU A 25 -12.39 -8.10 -4.34
N LEU A 26 -12.65 -7.63 -5.57
CA LEU A 26 -14.00 -7.58 -6.15
C LEU A 26 -14.61 -8.97 -6.28
N ASP A 27 -13.84 -9.97 -6.72
CA ASP A 27 -14.27 -11.38 -6.83
C ASP A 27 -14.67 -11.97 -5.47
N ARG A 28 -14.16 -11.42 -4.37
CA ARG A 28 -14.52 -11.79 -2.99
C ARG A 28 -15.69 -10.97 -2.44
N GLY A 29 -16.35 -10.16 -3.26
CA GLY A 29 -17.45 -9.28 -2.85
C GLY A 29 -17.00 -8.06 -2.05
N LEU A 30 -15.71 -7.72 -2.06
CA LEU A 30 -15.18 -6.55 -1.36
C LEU A 30 -15.17 -5.34 -2.29
N HIS A 31 -15.36 -4.16 -1.73
CA HIS A 31 -15.31 -2.90 -2.49
C HIS A 31 -13.86 -2.44 -2.63
N ALA A 32 -13.37 -2.31 -3.87
CA ALA A 32 -12.07 -1.70 -4.18
C ALA A 32 -12.26 -0.29 -4.77
N SER A 33 -11.37 0.64 -4.43
CA SER A 33 -11.38 2.01 -4.93
C SER A 33 -10.19 2.27 -5.85
N ASP A 34 -10.41 3.11 -6.87
CA ASP A 34 -9.35 3.66 -7.72
C ASP A 34 -8.70 4.92 -7.15
N ARG A 35 -9.19 5.42 -6.02
CA ARG A 35 -8.59 6.56 -5.34
C ARG A 35 -7.22 6.15 -4.77
N ALA A 36 -6.21 6.96 -5.05
CA ALA A 36 -4.96 6.91 -4.32
C ALA A 36 -5.10 7.66 -2.98
N PRO A 37 -4.59 7.11 -1.88
CA PRO A 37 -4.37 7.88 -0.65
C PRO A 37 -3.53 9.14 -0.95
N ALA A 38 -3.88 10.27 -0.37
CA ALA A 38 -3.08 11.49 -0.53
C ALA A 38 -1.86 11.44 0.40
N LEU A 39 -0.65 11.50 -0.16
CA LEU A 39 0.60 11.80 0.56
C LEU A 39 1.55 12.60 -0.32
N ALA A 40 2.53 13.24 0.31
CA ALA A 40 3.49 14.11 -0.36
C ALA A 40 4.65 13.28 -0.94
N ALA A 41 5.36 13.83 -1.92
CA ALA A 41 6.51 13.16 -2.56
C ALA A 41 7.57 12.68 -1.54
N GLY A 42 7.70 13.36 -0.38
CA GLY A 42 8.63 12.96 0.68
C GLY A 42 8.29 11.63 1.38
N ASP A 43 7.06 11.12 1.26
CA ASP A 43 6.69 9.83 1.82
C ASP A 43 7.24 8.67 0.97
N ILE A 44 7.44 8.90 -0.33
CA ILE A 44 8.14 7.97 -1.24
C ILE A 44 9.62 7.90 -0.88
N GLU A 45 10.25 9.04 -0.53
CA GLU A 45 11.64 9.05 -0.02
C GLU A 45 11.77 8.31 1.30
N VAL A 46 10.81 8.44 2.23
CA VAL A 46 10.83 7.68 3.50
C VAL A 46 10.72 6.18 3.23
N ILE A 47 9.85 5.74 2.32
CA ILE A 47 9.73 4.32 1.94
C ILE A 47 11.00 3.81 1.24
N GLY A 48 11.69 4.65 0.48
CA GLY A 48 12.93 4.30 -0.23
C GLY A 48 14.20 4.36 0.62
N ALA A 49 14.23 5.18 1.69
CA ALA A 49 15.43 5.44 2.49
C ALA A 49 15.40 4.79 3.89
N VAL A 50 14.21 4.39 4.37
CA VAL A 50 14.03 3.76 5.68
C VAL A 50 13.69 2.29 5.48
N GLU A 51 14.24 1.43 6.34
CA GLU A 51 13.89 0.01 6.36
C GLU A 51 12.37 -0.20 6.39
N PRO A 52 11.81 -1.08 5.54
CA PRO A 52 10.37 -1.27 5.41
C PRO A 52 9.63 -1.52 6.73
N GLU A 53 10.24 -2.24 7.69
CA GLU A 53 9.65 -2.47 9.01
C GLU A 53 9.33 -1.18 9.76
N ARG A 54 10.08 -0.11 9.50
CA ARG A 54 9.89 1.21 10.12
C ARG A 54 9.14 2.18 9.22
N ALA A 55 9.36 2.12 7.91
CA ALA A 55 8.74 3.04 6.96
C ALA A 55 7.20 2.91 6.94
N TYR A 56 6.67 1.70 6.77
CA TYR A 56 5.23 1.51 6.56
C TYR A 56 4.36 1.82 7.79
N PRO A 57 4.76 1.51 9.04
CA PRO A 57 4.07 2.03 10.22
C PRO A 57 3.98 3.56 10.26
N LEU A 58 5.07 4.27 9.90
CA LEU A 58 5.10 5.73 9.89
C LEU A 58 4.17 6.31 8.81
N VAL A 59 4.24 5.77 7.60
CA VAL A 59 3.38 6.17 6.48
C VAL A 59 1.91 5.92 6.81
N CYS A 60 1.57 4.77 7.40
CA CYS A 60 0.20 4.45 7.81
C CYS A 60 -0.35 5.43 8.85
N ALA A 61 0.45 5.78 9.86
CA ALA A 61 0.06 6.79 10.85
C ALA A 61 -0.18 8.16 10.19
N ARG A 62 0.63 8.53 9.19
CA ARG A 62 0.47 9.79 8.44
C ARG A 62 -0.78 9.79 7.57
N TYR A 63 -1.11 8.69 6.90
CA TYR A 63 -2.37 8.56 6.16
C TYR A 63 -3.59 8.82 7.06
N ALA A 64 -3.58 8.28 8.28
CA ALA A 64 -4.65 8.52 9.25
C ALA A 64 -4.68 9.98 9.73
N ALA A 65 -3.51 10.55 10.09
CA ALA A 65 -3.41 11.93 10.55
C ALA A 65 -3.82 12.97 9.48
N ALA A 66 -3.54 12.68 8.21
CA ALA A 66 -3.89 13.54 7.08
C ALA A 66 -5.35 13.36 6.61
N GLY A 67 -6.09 12.37 7.13
CA GLY A 67 -7.43 12.03 6.65
C GLY A 67 -7.44 11.43 5.23
N SER A 68 -6.30 10.93 4.77
CA SER A 68 -6.12 10.33 3.44
C SER A 68 -6.79 8.97 3.34
N LEU A 69 -6.98 8.29 4.46
CA LEU A 69 -7.85 7.12 4.61
C LEU A 69 -9.05 7.53 5.45
N ARG A 70 -10.26 7.27 4.95
CA ARG A 70 -11.50 7.43 5.72
C ARG A 70 -11.57 6.35 6.80
N PRO A 71 -12.40 6.51 7.84
CA PRO A 71 -12.51 5.53 8.93
C PRO A 71 -12.80 4.09 8.45
N ASP A 72 -13.59 3.93 7.39
CA ASP A 72 -13.94 2.62 6.84
C ASP A 72 -13.00 2.15 5.72
N ASP A 73 -11.91 2.88 5.46
CA ASP A 73 -10.93 2.51 4.45
C ASP A 73 -9.83 1.62 5.04
N ALA A 74 -9.38 0.67 4.23
CA ALA A 74 -8.14 -0.06 4.46
C ALA A 74 -7.26 0.08 3.22
N LEU A 75 -5.96 0.34 3.43
CA LEU A 75 -4.97 0.34 2.37
C LEU A 75 -4.19 -0.97 2.42
N MET A 76 -4.15 -1.68 1.29
CA MET A 76 -3.21 -2.76 1.06
C MET A 76 -2.04 -2.24 0.23
N ALA A 77 -0.82 -2.30 0.76
CA ALA A 77 0.38 -2.00 0.00
C ALA A 77 1.09 -3.30 -0.38
N VAL A 78 1.39 -3.45 -1.68
CA VAL A 78 2.19 -4.54 -2.23
C VAL A 78 3.53 -3.97 -2.66
N VAL A 79 4.61 -4.52 -2.13
CA VAL A 79 5.90 -3.85 -2.14
C VAL A 79 7.00 -4.84 -2.50
N LEU A 80 7.90 -4.42 -3.37
CA LEU A 80 9.19 -5.07 -3.55
C LEU A 80 10.20 -4.33 -2.66
N ARG A 81 10.71 -5.00 -1.63
CA ARG A 81 11.59 -4.39 -0.62
C ARG A 81 13.05 -4.31 -1.08
N ASP A 82 13.50 -5.30 -1.85
CA ASP A 82 14.81 -5.29 -2.51
C ASP A 82 14.61 -5.55 -4.01
N PRO A 83 15.16 -4.74 -4.93
CA PRO A 83 15.05 -5.02 -6.36
C PRO A 83 15.66 -6.37 -6.79
N ARG A 84 16.45 -7.02 -5.94
CA ARG A 84 17.07 -8.33 -6.17
C ARG A 84 16.23 -9.50 -5.66
N GLU A 85 15.22 -9.27 -4.83
CA GLU A 85 14.30 -10.35 -4.44
C GLU A 85 13.24 -10.58 -5.51
N THR A 86 12.68 -11.79 -5.52
CA THR A 86 11.56 -12.15 -6.40
C THR A 86 10.23 -12.20 -5.64
N MET A 87 10.26 -11.92 -4.33
CA MET A 87 9.11 -12.03 -3.44
C MET A 87 8.47 -10.66 -3.25
N LEU A 88 7.15 -10.59 -3.45
CA LEU A 88 6.37 -9.41 -3.09
C LEU A 88 5.95 -9.52 -1.63
N HIS A 89 6.12 -8.44 -0.90
CA HIS A 89 5.66 -8.32 0.48
C HIS A 89 4.34 -7.54 0.50
N VAL A 90 3.46 -7.91 1.41
CA VAL A 90 2.15 -7.26 1.51
C VAL A 90 1.90 -6.84 2.95
N GLY A 91 1.41 -5.63 3.13
CA GLY A 91 0.89 -5.20 4.42
C GLY A 91 -0.37 -4.37 4.27
N VAL A 92 -1.05 -4.20 5.40
CA VAL A 92 -2.32 -3.50 5.49
C VAL A 92 -2.21 -2.37 6.49
N CYS A 93 -2.62 -1.17 6.06
CA CYS A 93 -2.88 -0.03 6.91
C CYS A 93 -4.39 0.08 7.14
N ALA A 94 -4.80 -0.01 8.41
CA ALA A 94 -6.19 0.20 8.82
C ALA A 94 -6.20 0.88 10.20
N ASP A 95 -7.09 1.86 10.40
CA ASP A 95 -7.20 2.65 11.64
C ASP A 95 -5.85 3.25 12.09
N GLY A 96 -5.03 3.71 11.13
CA GLY A 96 -3.69 4.24 11.40
C GLY A 96 -2.68 3.22 11.93
N ARG A 97 -2.99 1.92 11.86
CA ARG A 97 -2.12 0.82 12.28
C ARG A 97 -1.68 -0.01 11.10
N TRP A 98 -0.38 -0.24 11.02
CA TRP A 98 0.23 -1.09 10.01
C TRP A 98 0.34 -2.53 10.50
N ARG A 99 0.10 -3.49 9.60
CA ARG A 99 0.36 -4.91 9.81
C ARG A 99 0.85 -5.58 8.54
N TRP A 100 2.02 -6.21 8.61
CA TRP A 100 2.49 -7.12 7.57
C TRP A 100 1.64 -8.39 7.53
N LEU A 101 1.30 -8.83 6.32
CA LEU A 101 0.70 -10.13 6.08
C LEU A 101 1.82 -11.17 5.97
N ARG A 102 1.59 -12.36 6.53
CA ARG A 102 2.51 -13.49 6.45
C ARG A 102 2.28 -14.27 5.17
#